data_AF-A0ABD3B5Z3-F1
#
_entry.id   AF-A0ABD3B5Z3-F1
#
_cell.length_a   1.000
_cell.length_b   1.000
_cell.length_c   1.000
_cell.angle_alpha   90.00
_cell.angle_beta   90.00
_cell.angle_gamma   90.00
#
_symmetry.space_group_name_H-M   'P 1'
#
loop_
_entity.id
_entity.type
_entity.pdbx_description
1 polymer ?
#
loop_
_entity_poly.entity_id
_entity_poly.type
_entity_poly.pdbx_seq_one_letter_code
_entity_poly.pdbx_strand_id
1 'polypeptide(L)'
;MAYTFAGCHSKVPVSVSVPVPVPVLQESNFSSSLRLRSQRLLNIPSGFSQKSFSLRKSPARLQVLCLRDPKATVVTGKSWDKLILNSDDPVLVEFYASWCGPCRMVHRVIDEIATDYSGRLKCFVLNADEDLEVAEEYDIKAVPVVLLFKNGEKRESVVGTMPKDFYVAAIERVLSL
;
A
#
# COMPACT_ATOMS: atom_id res chain seq x y z
N MET A 1 37.57 52.63 -7.65
CA MET A 1 36.76 52.50 -8.88
C MET A 1 35.66 51.50 -8.59
N ALA A 2 34.43 51.99 -8.47
CA ALA A 2 33.24 51.20 -8.21
C ALA A 2 32.69 50.65 -9.53
N TYR A 3 32.29 49.39 -9.54
CA TYR A 3 31.43 48.83 -10.59
C TYR A 3 30.32 48.03 -9.93
N THR A 4 29.17 48.69 -9.84
CA THR A 4 27.84 48.10 -9.64
C THR A 4 27.45 47.36 -10.93
N PHE A 5 26.91 46.14 -10.83
CA PHE A 5 26.03 45.62 -11.88
C PHE A 5 24.86 44.83 -11.29
N ALA A 6 23.72 45.04 -11.94
CA ALA A 6 22.37 44.76 -11.51
C ALA A 6 22.01 43.27 -11.49
N GLY A 7 20.96 42.97 -10.71
CA GLY A 7 20.35 41.65 -10.64
C GLY A 7 19.58 41.26 -11.91
N CYS A 8 19.28 39.96 -11.99
CA CYS A 8 18.36 39.42 -12.97
C CYS A 8 17.36 38.51 -12.25
N HIS A 9 16.12 38.99 -12.17
CA HIS A 9 14.94 38.23 -11.78
C HIS A 9 14.68 37.11 -12.81
N SER A 10 14.79 35.85 -12.40
CA SER A 10 14.23 34.73 -13.19
C SER A 10 12.80 34.45 -12.73
N LYS A 11 11.85 35.05 -13.42
CA LYS A 11 10.45 34.59 -13.46
C LYS A 11 10.44 33.23 -14.17
N VAL A 12 10.10 32.16 -13.46
CA VAL A 12 9.80 30.87 -14.08
C VAL A 12 8.30 30.85 -14.43
N PRO A 13 7.93 30.55 -15.69
CA PRO A 13 6.56 30.60 -16.15
C PRO A 13 5.73 29.40 -15.69
N VAL A 14 4.46 29.71 -15.45
CA VAL A 14 3.32 28.84 -15.14
C VAL A 14 3.18 27.75 -16.20
N SER A 15 3.33 26.48 -15.81
CA SER A 15 3.07 25.31 -16.66
C SER A 15 1.65 24.77 -16.45
N VAL A 16 0.78 25.27 -17.32
CA VAL A 16 -0.38 24.66 -17.99
C VAL A 16 -0.89 23.31 -17.43
N SER A 17 -2.11 23.36 -16.90
CA SER A 17 -3.00 22.23 -16.63
C SER A 17 -3.40 21.53 -17.94
N VAL A 18 -3.12 20.24 -18.06
CA VAL A 18 -3.61 19.39 -19.16
C VAL A 18 -4.77 18.54 -18.63
N PRO A 19 -5.98 18.60 -19.23
CA PRO A 19 -7.11 17.76 -18.82
C PRO A 19 -6.92 16.34 -19.33
N VAL A 20 -6.93 15.37 -18.40
CA VAL A 20 -6.92 13.94 -18.72
C VAL A 20 -8.36 13.50 -19.05
N PRO A 21 -8.62 12.83 -20.18
CA PRO A 21 -9.94 12.35 -20.53
C PRO A 21 -10.33 11.11 -19.70
N VAL A 22 -11.50 11.19 -19.06
CA VAL A 22 -12.14 10.09 -18.33
C VAL A 22 -12.82 9.15 -19.34
N PRO A 23 -12.52 7.84 -19.37
CA PRO A 23 -13.27 6.90 -20.18
C PRO A 23 -14.63 6.57 -19.53
N VAL A 24 -15.69 6.94 -20.25
CA VAL A 24 -17.09 6.59 -19.98
C VAL A 24 -17.29 5.09 -20.22
N LEU A 25 -17.62 4.33 -19.16
CA LEU A 25 -18.04 2.94 -19.28
C LEU A 25 -19.55 2.91 -19.58
N GLN A 26 -19.90 2.40 -20.76
CA GLN A 26 -21.27 2.18 -21.21
C GLN A 26 -21.77 0.84 -20.69
N GLU A 27 -22.81 0.89 -19.85
CA GLU A 27 -23.67 -0.23 -19.48
C GLU A 27 -24.35 -0.80 -20.75
N SER A 28 -24.17 -2.09 -21.02
CA SER A 28 -24.85 -2.79 -22.11
C SER A 28 -25.81 -3.85 -21.57
N ASN A 29 -27.07 -3.41 -21.44
CA ASN A 29 -28.32 -4.12 -21.72
C ASN A 29 -28.32 -5.65 -21.62
N PHE A 30 -28.71 -6.14 -20.44
CA PHE A 30 -29.22 -7.50 -20.25
C PHE A 30 -30.75 -7.44 -20.23
N SER A 31 -31.42 -7.87 -21.31
CA SER A 31 -32.79 -8.38 -21.17
C SER A 31 -33.23 -9.27 -22.33
N SER A 32 -33.43 -10.54 -21.96
CA SER A 32 -34.54 -11.42 -22.34
C SER A 32 -34.81 -11.70 -23.82
N SER A 33 -34.30 -12.85 -24.29
CA SER A 33 -34.93 -13.62 -25.37
C SER A 33 -35.45 -14.95 -24.83
N LEU A 34 -36.77 -15.10 -24.90
CA LEU A 34 -37.53 -16.31 -24.61
C LEU A 34 -37.17 -17.42 -25.60
N ARG A 35 -36.91 -18.64 -25.12
CA ARG A 35 -37.31 -19.85 -25.84
C ARG A 35 -37.92 -20.90 -24.92
N LEU A 36 -39.11 -21.27 -25.34
CA LEU A 36 -40.05 -22.25 -24.83
C LEU A 36 -39.58 -23.71 -25.07
N ARG A 37 -40.25 -24.59 -24.31
CA ARG A 37 -40.52 -26.01 -24.55
C ARG A 37 -39.37 -27.00 -24.32
N SER A 38 -39.52 -27.79 -23.26
CA SER A 38 -39.80 -29.22 -23.44
C SER A 38 -40.27 -29.84 -22.13
N GLN A 39 -41.55 -30.20 -22.07
CA GLN A 39 -42.07 -31.17 -21.11
C GLN A 39 -41.62 -32.57 -21.57
N ARG A 40 -40.89 -33.30 -20.72
CA ARG A 40 -40.90 -34.76 -20.69
C ARG A 40 -40.76 -35.24 -19.25
N LEU A 41 -41.91 -35.55 -18.65
CA LEU A 41 -42.04 -36.53 -17.58
C LEU A 41 -41.68 -37.90 -18.17
N LEU A 42 -40.72 -38.64 -17.60
CA LEU A 42 -40.73 -40.10 -17.54
C LEU A 42 -39.84 -40.61 -16.39
N ASN A 43 -40.50 -41.23 -15.42
CA ASN A 43 -40.15 -42.39 -14.61
C ASN A 43 -38.79 -42.50 -13.89
N ILE A 44 -38.92 -42.50 -12.56
CA ILE A 44 -37.96 -42.99 -11.56
C ILE A 44 -38.13 -44.52 -11.43
N PRO A 45 -37.09 -45.34 -11.71
CA PRO A 45 -37.05 -46.69 -11.18
C PRO A 45 -36.41 -46.68 -9.79
N SER A 46 -37.18 -47.22 -8.85
CA SER A 46 -36.75 -47.70 -7.55
C SER A 46 -35.70 -48.80 -7.69
N GLY A 47 -34.62 -48.69 -6.92
CA GLY A 47 -33.69 -49.79 -6.68
C GLY A 47 -32.31 -49.62 -7.31
N PHE A 48 -31.44 -48.85 -6.65
CA PHE A 48 -30.01 -49.16 -6.72
C PHE A 48 -29.37 -49.13 -5.33
N SER A 49 -29.26 -50.35 -4.83
CA SER A 49 -28.35 -50.88 -3.83
C SER A 49 -27.32 -49.91 -3.25
N GLN A 50 -27.44 -49.74 -1.94
CA GLN A 50 -26.45 -49.16 -1.04
C GLN A 50 -25.06 -49.71 -1.36
N LYS A 51 -24.20 -48.88 -1.95
CA LYS A 51 -22.75 -49.03 -1.77
C LYS A 51 -22.31 -47.94 -0.82
N SER A 52 -22.01 -48.38 0.39
CA SER A 52 -21.27 -47.68 1.41
C SER A 52 -20.01 -47.04 0.82
N PHE A 53 -20.11 -45.77 0.44
CA PHE A 53 -18.92 -44.94 0.27
C PHE A 53 -18.46 -44.57 1.66
N SER A 54 -17.49 -45.34 2.14
CA SER A 54 -16.64 -45.02 3.28
C SER A 54 -16.36 -43.51 3.25
N LEU A 55 -16.83 -42.83 4.30
CA LEU A 55 -16.36 -41.50 4.66
C LEU A 55 -14.86 -41.62 4.89
N ARG A 56 -14.07 -41.42 3.85
CA ARG A 56 -12.67 -41.07 4.03
C ARG A 56 -12.70 -39.77 4.81
N LYS A 57 -12.42 -39.86 6.11
CA LYS A 57 -12.05 -38.71 6.94
C LYS A 57 -10.97 -37.97 6.15
N SER A 58 -11.35 -36.88 5.50
CA SER A 58 -10.38 -35.91 5.02
C SER A 58 -9.58 -35.51 6.26
N PRO A 59 -8.25 -35.70 6.27
CA PRO A 59 -7.46 -35.09 7.31
C PRO A 59 -7.72 -33.60 7.20
N ALA A 60 -7.88 -32.96 8.36
CA ALA A 60 -8.15 -31.54 8.45
C ALA A 60 -7.27 -30.79 7.46
N ARG A 61 -7.92 -29.99 6.61
CA ARG A 61 -7.28 -29.00 5.75
C ARG A 61 -6.42 -28.14 6.67
N LEU A 62 -5.15 -28.47 6.78
CA LEU A 62 -4.16 -27.67 7.45
C LEU A 62 -4.10 -26.38 6.65
N GLN A 63 -4.81 -25.36 7.11
CA GLN A 63 -4.63 -24.03 6.59
C GLN A 63 -3.22 -23.65 6.98
N VAL A 64 -2.29 -23.72 6.03
CA VAL A 64 -1.01 -23.04 6.11
C VAL A 64 -1.35 -21.55 6.14
N LEU A 65 -1.63 -21.07 7.35
CA LEU A 65 -1.71 -19.67 7.66
C LEU A 65 -0.27 -19.16 7.59
N CYS A 66 0.14 -18.70 6.41
CA CYS A 66 1.26 -17.77 6.29
C CYS A 66 0.86 -16.43 6.93
N LEU A 67 0.50 -16.43 8.21
CA LEU A 67 0.34 -15.21 9.00
C LEU A 67 1.76 -14.73 9.25
N ARG A 68 2.21 -13.83 8.37
CA ARG A 68 3.44 -13.09 8.60
C ARG A 68 3.12 -12.09 9.70
N ASP A 69 3.82 -12.17 10.83
CA ASP A 69 3.66 -11.21 11.91
C ASP A 69 4.10 -9.82 11.41
N PRO A 70 3.29 -8.77 11.59
CA PRO A 70 3.69 -7.42 11.21
C PRO A 70 4.87 -6.99 12.07
N LYS A 71 5.95 -6.52 11.43
CA LYS A 71 7.18 -6.10 12.09
C LYS A 71 7.22 -4.59 12.24
N ALA A 72 6.69 -3.85 11.27
CA ALA A 72 6.53 -2.41 11.39
C ALA A 72 5.44 -2.06 12.41
N THR A 73 5.70 -1.06 13.25
CA THR A 73 4.78 -0.66 14.34
C THR A 73 3.83 0.43 13.86
N VAL A 74 2.53 0.32 14.17
CA VAL A 74 1.56 1.37 13.85
C VAL A 74 1.79 2.59 14.74
N VAL A 75 1.79 3.78 14.14
CA VAL A 75 1.89 5.06 14.84
C VAL A 75 0.70 5.95 14.53
N THR A 76 0.45 6.89 15.44
CA THR A 76 -0.60 7.93 15.29
C THR A 76 0.05 9.30 15.41
N GLY A 77 -0.67 10.36 15.03
CA GLY A 77 -0.22 11.74 15.14
C GLY A 77 0.21 12.12 16.56
N LYS A 78 -0.45 11.58 17.59
CA LYS A 78 -0.10 11.82 19.00
C LYS A 78 1.30 11.31 19.38
N SER A 79 1.78 10.30 18.69
CA SER A 79 3.11 9.70 18.91
C SER A 79 4.18 10.20 17.94
N TRP A 80 3.80 11.07 17.00
CA TRP A 80 4.63 11.47 15.87
C TRP A 80 5.92 12.14 16.31
N ASP A 81 5.81 13.20 17.11
CA ASP A 81 6.98 13.94 17.60
C ASP A 81 7.95 13.03 18.36
N LYS A 82 7.42 12.15 19.21
CA LYS A 82 8.25 11.31 20.08
C LYS A 82 8.96 10.20 19.31
N LEU A 83 8.27 9.51 18.41
CA LEU A 83 8.79 8.30 17.77
C LEU A 83 9.55 8.59 16.47
N ILE A 84 9.20 9.68 15.78
CA ILE A 84 9.73 10.04 14.45
C ILE A 84 10.67 11.23 14.56
N LEU A 85 10.19 12.38 15.06
CA LEU A 85 10.98 13.61 15.06
C LEU A 85 12.11 13.59 16.10
N ASN A 86 11.85 13.07 17.28
CA ASN A 86 12.83 12.97 18.38
C ASN A 86 13.50 11.59 18.45
N SER A 87 13.52 10.84 17.35
CA SER A 87 14.18 9.53 17.32
C SER A 87 15.69 9.69 17.17
N ASP A 88 16.46 9.01 18.04
CA ASP A 88 17.91 8.91 17.93
C ASP A 88 18.36 8.05 16.73
N ASP A 89 17.48 7.12 16.32
CA ASP A 89 17.73 6.23 15.19
C ASP A 89 17.06 6.76 13.92
N PRO A 90 17.60 6.45 12.73
CA PRO A 90 16.90 6.67 11.46
C PRO A 90 15.53 6.00 11.46
N VAL A 91 14.55 6.65 10.85
CA VAL A 91 13.16 6.22 10.84
C VAL A 91 12.61 6.10 9.41
N LEU A 92 11.89 5.03 9.14
CA LEU A 92 11.08 4.84 7.94
C LEU A 92 9.61 4.83 8.35
N VAL A 93 8.78 5.62 7.65
CA VAL A 93 7.33 5.66 7.87
C VAL A 93 6.60 5.36 6.56
N GLU A 94 5.78 4.33 6.52
CA GLU A 94 4.83 4.07 5.43
C GLU A 94 3.48 4.71 5.72
N PHE A 95 3.03 5.56 4.80
CA PHE A 95 1.68 6.11 4.77
C PHE A 95 0.81 5.22 3.90
N TYR A 96 -0.26 4.69 4.49
CA TYR A 96 -1.21 3.79 3.84
C TYR A 96 -2.66 4.22 4.10
N ALA A 97 -3.60 3.49 3.50
CA ALA A 97 -5.01 3.58 3.83
C ALA A 97 -5.65 2.17 3.80
N SER A 98 -6.68 1.94 4.60
CA SER A 98 -7.32 0.61 4.73
C SER A 98 -7.95 0.09 3.42
N TRP A 99 -8.35 0.99 2.52
CA TRP A 99 -8.90 0.67 1.21
C TRP A 99 -7.82 0.50 0.12
N CYS A 100 -6.55 0.79 0.43
CA CYS A 100 -5.46 0.76 -0.54
C CYS A 100 -4.96 -0.68 -0.80
N GLY A 101 -5.37 -1.25 -1.93
CA GLY A 101 -4.90 -2.56 -2.40
C GLY A 101 -3.37 -2.67 -2.54
N PRO A 102 -2.69 -1.74 -3.26
CA PRO A 102 -1.25 -1.77 -3.46
C PRO A 102 -0.42 -1.66 -2.17
N CYS A 103 -0.95 -0.99 -1.14
CA CYS A 103 -0.27 -0.83 0.15
C CYS A 103 0.03 -2.18 0.83
N ARG A 104 -0.79 -3.21 0.61
CA ARG A 104 -0.53 -4.57 1.12
C ARG A 104 0.79 -5.16 0.63
N MET A 105 1.26 -4.77 -0.56
CA MET A 105 2.56 -5.22 -1.06
C MET A 105 3.70 -4.44 -0.40
N VAL A 106 3.51 -3.14 -0.22
CA VAL A 106 4.50 -2.28 0.46
C VAL A 106 4.69 -2.72 1.91
N HIS A 107 3.61 -2.96 2.67
CA HIS A 107 3.69 -3.52 4.03
C HIS A 107 4.60 -4.75 4.12
N ARG A 108 4.49 -5.70 3.18
CA ARG A 108 5.33 -6.91 3.18
C ARG A 108 6.81 -6.59 2.95
N VAL A 109 7.10 -5.63 2.09
CA VAL A 109 8.46 -5.18 1.81
C VAL A 109 9.03 -4.42 3.02
N ILE A 110 8.23 -3.56 3.65
CA ILE A 110 8.63 -2.83 4.86
C ILE A 110 8.86 -3.78 6.03
N ASP A 111 8.04 -4.82 6.21
CA ASP A 111 8.26 -5.83 7.26
C ASP A 111 9.57 -6.61 7.08
N GLU A 112 9.93 -6.92 5.82
CA GLU A 112 11.22 -7.51 5.51
C GLU A 112 12.38 -6.57 5.83
N ILE A 113 12.27 -5.31 5.43
CA ILE A 113 13.26 -4.28 5.71
C ILE A 113 13.41 -4.07 7.22
N ALA A 114 12.31 -4.04 7.97
CA ALA A 114 12.31 -3.91 9.43
C ALA A 114 13.03 -5.08 10.11
N THR A 115 13.02 -6.25 9.48
CA THR A 115 13.78 -7.42 9.95
C THR A 115 15.27 -7.27 9.61
N ASP A 116 15.59 -6.98 8.35
CA ASP A 116 16.97 -6.87 7.85
C ASP A 116 17.75 -5.72 8.50
N TYR A 117 17.07 -4.62 8.83
CA TYR A 117 17.65 -3.41 9.44
C TYR A 117 17.38 -3.27 10.93
N SER A 118 17.01 -4.36 11.61
CA SER A 118 16.75 -4.33 13.05
C SER A 118 17.94 -3.72 13.82
N GLY A 119 17.66 -2.74 14.67
CA GLY A 119 18.67 -1.99 15.43
C GLY A 119 19.43 -0.90 14.66
N ARG A 120 19.20 -0.75 13.35
CA ARG A 120 19.77 0.34 12.52
C ARG A 120 18.71 1.30 11.98
N LEU A 121 17.48 0.82 11.82
CA LEU A 121 16.34 1.57 11.29
C LEU A 121 15.09 1.20 12.09
N LYS A 122 14.29 2.19 12.48
CA LYS A 122 12.95 1.98 13.03
C LYS A 122 11.93 2.10 11.90
N CYS A 123 11.02 1.14 11.80
CA CYS A 123 9.98 1.12 10.77
C CYS A 123 8.60 1.29 11.41
N PHE A 124 7.84 2.26 10.89
CA PHE A 124 6.49 2.56 11.32
C PHE A 124 5.53 2.59 10.14
N VAL A 125 4.25 2.42 10.43
CA VAL A 125 3.17 2.62 9.47
C VAL A 125 2.14 3.59 10.06
N LEU A 126 1.59 4.48 9.23
CA LEU A 126 0.59 5.46 9.61
C LEU A 126 -0.57 5.43 8.61
N ASN A 127 -1.80 5.40 9.11
CA ASN A 127 -2.98 5.49 8.26
C ASN A 127 -3.27 6.97 7.95
N ALA A 128 -3.11 7.36 6.68
CA ALA A 128 -3.28 8.73 6.24
C ALA A 128 -4.73 9.24 6.39
N ASP A 129 -5.73 8.36 6.37
CA ASP A 129 -7.13 8.75 6.57
C ASP A 129 -7.46 9.03 8.05
N GLU A 130 -6.70 8.45 8.98
CA GLU A 130 -6.91 8.61 10.42
C GLU A 130 -6.14 9.81 10.98
N ASP A 131 -4.93 10.05 10.47
CA ASP A 131 -4.06 11.15 10.89
C ASP A 131 -3.87 12.17 9.75
N LEU A 132 -4.96 12.82 9.35
CA LEU A 132 -5.01 13.78 8.23
C LEU A 132 -4.03 14.95 8.41
N GLU A 133 -3.88 15.47 9.63
CA GLU A 133 -2.99 16.60 9.93
C GLU A 133 -1.53 16.28 9.58
N VAL A 134 -1.06 15.09 9.96
CA VAL A 134 0.29 14.62 9.62
C VAL A 134 0.39 14.36 8.11
N ALA A 135 -0.62 13.74 7.51
CA ALA A 135 -0.64 13.51 6.06
C ALA A 135 -0.53 14.82 5.27
N GLU A 136 -1.26 15.86 5.67
CA GLU A 136 -1.22 17.19 5.04
C GLU A 136 0.13 17.89 5.23
N GLU A 137 0.72 17.84 6.43
CA GLU A 137 2.04 18.43 6.71
C GLU A 137 3.13 17.91 5.76
N TYR A 138 3.07 16.62 5.42
CA TYR A 138 4.04 15.96 4.55
C TYR A 138 3.61 15.87 3.07
N ASP A 139 2.53 16.56 2.68
CA ASP A 139 1.96 16.60 1.32
C ASP A 139 1.54 15.21 0.79
N ILE A 140 1.01 14.35 1.65
CA ILE A 140 0.58 12.99 1.31
C ILE A 140 -0.82 13.03 0.69
N LYS A 141 -0.86 13.22 -0.63
CA LYS A 141 -2.11 13.30 -1.43
C LYS A 141 -2.59 11.96 -1.98
N ALA A 142 -1.71 10.96 -1.97
CA ALA A 142 -1.99 9.61 -2.46
C ALA A 142 -1.14 8.61 -1.68
N VAL A 143 -1.61 7.38 -1.59
CA VAL A 143 -0.93 6.27 -0.91
C VAL A 143 -0.70 5.10 -1.89
N PRO A 144 0.34 4.27 -1.70
CA PRO A 144 1.34 4.32 -0.62
C PRO A 144 2.43 5.37 -0.84
N VAL A 145 2.92 5.95 0.24
CA VAL A 145 4.14 6.78 0.25
C VAL A 145 4.99 6.38 1.44
N VAL A 146 6.30 6.27 1.24
CA VAL A 146 7.26 5.95 2.31
C VAL A 146 8.19 7.14 2.50
N LEU A 147 8.27 7.65 3.72
CA LEU A 147 9.17 8.72 4.10
C LEU A 147 10.32 8.19 4.96
N LEU A 148 11.51 8.75 4.75
CA LEU A 148 12.70 8.46 5.54
C LEU A 148 13.14 9.70 6.31
N PHE A 149 13.37 9.52 7.60
CA PHE A 149 13.78 10.57 8.53
C PHE A 149 15.12 10.23 9.16
N LYS A 150 15.92 11.26 9.42
CA LYS A 150 17.16 11.17 10.19
C LYS A 150 17.41 12.48 10.93
N ASN A 151 17.63 12.38 12.24
CA ASN A 151 17.77 13.53 13.14
C ASN A 151 16.54 14.46 13.09
N GLY A 152 15.34 13.87 13.07
CA GLY A 152 14.07 14.60 13.00
C GLY A 152 13.74 15.27 11.67
N GLU A 153 14.61 15.20 10.67
CA GLU A 153 14.38 15.81 9.36
C GLU A 153 14.00 14.75 8.32
N LYS A 154 13.01 15.06 7.48
CA LYS A 154 12.68 14.26 6.28
C LYS A 154 13.85 14.34 5.29
N ARG A 155 14.46 13.20 4.99
CA ARG A 155 15.60 13.09 4.06
C ARG A 155 15.20 12.61 2.67
N GLU A 156 14.26 11.68 2.59
CA GLU A 156 13.88 11.07 1.32
C GLU A 156 12.40 10.64 1.32
N SER A 157 11.81 10.55 0.14
CA SER A 157 10.44 10.10 -0.09
C SER A 157 10.39 9.14 -1.27
N VAL A 158 9.65 8.04 -1.11
CA VAL A 158 9.35 7.06 -2.16
C VAL A 158 7.84 7.01 -2.34
N VAL A 159 7.39 7.44 -3.52
CA VAL A 159 5.96 7.47 -3.86
C VAL A 159 5.58 6.23 -4.67
N GLY A 160 4.48 5.59 -4.27
CA GLY A 160 3.94 4.43 -4.94
C GLY A 160 4.59 3.12 -4.50
N THR A 161 4.29 2.07 -5.26
CA THR A 161 4.74 0.71 -4.96
C THR A 161 6.00 0.39 -5.75
N MET A 162 7.12 0.20 -5.04
CA MET A 162 8.43 -0.07 -5.62
C MET A 162 8.95 -1.46 -5.22
N PRO A 163 9.93 -2.04 -5.95
CA PRO A 163 10.61 -3.24 -5.49
C PRO A 163 11.48 -2.96 -4.26
N LYS A 164 11.77 -4.00 -3.47
CA LYS A 164 12.57 -3.92 -2.22
C LYS A 164 13.88 -3.18 -2.39
N ASP A 165 14.61 -3.48 -3.47
CA ASP A 165 15.92 -2.88 -3.75
C ASP A 165 15.86 -1.35 -3.88
N PHE A 166 14.73 -0.81 -4.33
CA PHE A 166 14.54 0.64 -4.44
C PHE A 166 14.47 1.30 -3.05
N TYR A 167 13.73 0.70 -2.11
CA TYR A 167 13.69 1.17 -0.72
C TYR A 167 15.03 1.00 -0.03
N VAL A 168 15.70 -0.13 -0.24
CA VAL A 168 17.05 -0.39 0.30
C VAL A 168 18.04 0.69 -0.18
N ALA A 169 18.03 1.02 -1.46
CA ALA A 169 18.89 2.07 -2.00
C ALA A 169 18.60 3.45 -1.37
N ALA A 170 17.33 3.78 -1.12
CA ALA A 170 16.94 5.01 -0.42
C ALA A 170 17.40 5.02 1.04
N ILE A 171 17.20 3.91 1.75
CA ILE A 171 17.65 3.74 3.14
C ILE A 171 19.17 3.95 3.22
N GLU A 172 19.96 3.27 2.39
CA GLU A 172 21.42 3.39 2.44
C GLU A 172 21.91 4.80 2.14
N ARG A 173 21.25 5.55 1.23
CA ARG A 173 21.53 6.98 1.02
C ARG A 173 21.35 7.75 2.32
N VAL A 174 20.22 7.61 2.99
CA VAL A 174 19.92 8.31 4.25
C VAL A 174 20.86 7.88 5.39
N LEU A 175 21.20 6.60 5.48
CA LEU A 175 22.12 6.09 6.50
C LEU A 175 23.55 6.63 6.32
N SER A 176 23.96 6.93 5.08
CA SER A 176 25.30 7.45 4.77
C SER A 176 25.52 8.95 5.01
N LEU A 177 24.46 9.73 5.21
CA LEU A 177 24.51 11.20 5.47
C LEU A 177 25.00 11.56 6.88
#